data_AF-A0A2T2V650-F1
#
_entry.id   AF-A0A2T2V650-F1
#
_cell.length_a   1.000
_cell.length_b   1.000
_cell.length_c   1.000
_cell.angle_alpha   90.00
_cell.angle_beta   90.00
_cell.angle_gamma   90.00
#
_symmetry.space_group_name_H-M   'P 1'
#
loop_
_entity.id
_entity.type
_entity.pdbx_description
1 polymer ?
#
loop_
_entity_poly.entity_id
_entity_poly.type
_entity_poly.pdbx_seq_one_letter_code
_entity_poly.pdbx_strand_id
1 'polypeptide(L)' 'MKLIAGRFGGHGLKTPSGHQTRPSTARTREALFGLIDARIYLEGAEVLDLFAGTGA' A
#
# COMPACT_ATOMS: atom_id res chain seq x y z
N MET A 1 -2.78 -6.52 -8.37
CA MET A 1 -2.19 -6.15 -7.05
C MET A 1 -3.25 -6.39 -5.97
N LYS A 2 -2.91 -6.67 -4.71
CA LYS A 2 -3.91 -6.86 -3.63
C LYS A 2 -3.55 -6.07 -2.39
N LEU A 3 -4.57 -5.66 -1.64
CA LEU A 3 -4.42 -5.11 -0.29
C LEU A 3 -3.94 -6.22 0.65
N ILE A 4 -2.99 -5.90 1.52
CA ILE A 4 -2.25 -6.91 2.29
C ILE A 4 -2.97 -7.25 3.60
N ALA A 5 -3.40 -6.23 4.34
CA ALA A 5 -3.98 -6.37 5.67
C ALA A 5 -5.04 -5.27 5.94
N GLY A 6 -5.55 -5.23 7.18
CA GLY A 6 -6.59 -4.30 7.62
C GLY A 6 -7.98 -4.70 7.13
N ARG A 7 -8.94 -3.77 7.26
CA ARG A 7 -10.37 -3.98 6.94
C ARG A 7 -10.62 -4.53 5.53
N PHE A 8 -9.77 -4.18 4.58
CA PHE A 8 -9.91 -4.58 3.17
C PHE A 8 -8.82 -5.59 2.73
N GLY A 9 -8.15 -6.26 3.67
CA GLY A 9 -7.11 -7.23 3.39
C GLY A 9 -7.56 -8.32 2.41
N GLY A 10 -6.71 -8.66 1.45
CA GLY A 10 -6.99 -9.64 0.40
C GLY A 10 -7.78 -9.09 -0.79
N HIS A 11 -8.35 -7.88 -0.70
CA HIS A 11 -9.08 -7.28 -1.82
C HIS A 11 -8.15 -6.96 -3.00
N GLY A 12 -8.59 -7.30 -4.22
CA GLY A 12 -7.85 -7.04 -5.45
C GLY A 12 -8.02 -5.60 -5.93
N LEU A 13 -6.93 -4.95 -6.33
CA LEU A 13 -6.94 -3.63 -6.95
C LEU A 13 -6.77 -3.75 -8.47
N LYS A 14 -7.59 -2.97 -9.20
CA LYS A 14 -7.40 -2.77 -10.65
C LYS A 14 -6.18 -1.88 -10.84
N THR A 15 -5.22 -2.36 -11.62
CA THR A 15 -3.98 -1.62 -11.93
C THR A 15 -3.82 -1.52 -13.44
N PRO A 16 -3.18 -0.46 -13.96
CA PRO A 16 -2.82 -0.38 -15.37
C PRO A 16 -2.08 -1.64 -15.82
N SER A 17 -2.34 -2.09 -17.04
CA SER A 17 -1.66 -3.23 -17.64
C SER A 17 -0.23 -2.86 -18.07
N GLY A 18 0.65 -3.86 -18.11
CA GLY A 18 2.03 -3.70 -18.55
C GLY A 18 2.96 -3.04 -17.51
N HIS A 19 4.06 -2.47 -17.98
CA HIS A 19 5.16 -1.96 -17.15
C HIS A 19 5.20 -0.44 -17.04
N GLN A 20 4.07 0.23 -17.28
CA GLN A 20 3.98 1.70 -17.24
C GLN A 20 4.06 2.29 -15.83
N THR A 21 3.99 1.44 -14.80
CA THR A 21 4.18 1.84 -13.40
C THR A 21 5.38 1.12 -12.82
N ARG A 22 6.14 1.81 -11.94
CA ARG A 22 7.19 1.16 -11.16
C ARG A 22 6.53 0.16 -10.20
N PRO A 23 6.80 -1.15 -10.29
CA PRO A 23 6.17 -2.12 -9.42
C PRO A 23 6.76 -2.03 -8.00
N SER A 24 5.89 -1.95 -6.99
CA SER A 24 6.24 -2.24 -5.60
C SER A 24 5.83 -3.68 -5.27
N THR A 25 6.71 -4.43 -4.60
CA THR A 25 6.39 -5.80 -4.20
C THR A 25 5.49 -5.80 -2.96
N ALA A 26 4.71 -6.86 -2.77
CA ALA A 26 3.95 -7.04 -1.53
C ALA A 26 4.86 -6.95 -0.29
N ARG A 27 6.04 -7.59 -0.35
CA ARG A 27 7.05 -7.55 0.71
C ARG A 27 7.55 -6.13 1.01
N THR A 28 7.77 -5.29 -0.01
CA THR A 28 8.20 -3.90 0.18
C THR A 28 7.14 -3.10 0.93
N ARG A 29 5.86 -3.30 0.59
CA ARG A 29 4.75 -2.61 1.26
C ARG A 29 4.52 -3.12 2.68
N GLU A 30 4.61 -4.43 2.91
CA GLU A 30 4.59 -5.03 4.26
C GLU A 30 5.67 -4.43 5.15
N ALA A 31 6.91 -4.36 4.66
CA ALA A 31 8.01 -3.78 5.42
C ALA A 31 7.78 -2.30 5.74
N LEU A 32 7.25 -1.53 4.78
CA LEU A 32 6.94 -0.11 4.98
C LEU A 32 5.86 0.08 6.05
N PHE A 33 4.71 -0.60 5.93
CA PHE A 33 3.64 -0.47 6.91
C PHE A 33 4.05 -1.01 8.29
N GLY A 34 4.86 -2.07 8.36
CA GLY A 34 5.42 -2.53 9.62
C GLY A 34 6.36 -1.50 10.28
N LEU A 35 7.14 -0.75 9.50
CA LEU A 35 7.98 0.32 10.02
C LEU A 35 7.16 1.49 10.59
N ILE A 36 6.07 1.84 9.89
CA ILE A 36 5.15 2.93 10.26
C ILE A 36 4.36 2.54 11.52
N ASP A 37 3.76 1.36 11.55
CA ASP A 37 2.97 0.85 12.68
C ASP A 37 3.80 0.74 13.97
N ALA A 38 5.10 0.45 13.84
CA ALA A 38 6.04 0.45 14.97
C ALA A 38 6.34 1.85 15.55
N ARG A 39 5.90 2.94 14.91
CA ARG A 39 6.24 4.34 15.28
C ARG A 39 5.04 5.25 15.46
N ILE A 40 3.95 5.00 14.75
CA ILE A 40 2.74 5.82 14.79
C ILE A 40 1.51 4.93 14.87
N TYR A 41 0.48 5.42 15.55
CA TYR A 41 -0.84 4.82 15.51
C TYR A 41 -1.52 5.20 14.20
N LEU A 42 -1.82 4.21 13.35
CA LEU A 42 -2.40 4.45 12.03
C LEU A 42 -3.90 4.76 12.05
N GLU A 43 -4.62 4.35 13.09
CA GLU A 43 -6.05 4.63 13.19
C GLU A 43 -6.27 6.12 13.46
N GLY A 44 -7.06 6.76 12.59
CA GLY A 44 -7.32 8.21 12.65
C GLY A 44 -6.19 9.08 12.10
N ALA A 45 -5.11 8.49 11.56
CA ALA A 45 -4.02 9.26 10.97
C ALA A 45 -4.42 9.91 9.64
N GLU A 46 -3.96 11.15 9.42
CA GLU A 46 -4.01 11.80 8.12
C GLU A 46 -2.83 11.33 7.26
N VAL A 47 -3.11 10.85 6.04
CA VAL A 47 -2.10 10.28 5.15
C VAL A 47 -2.13 11.01 3.81
N LEU A 48 -0.95 11.39 3.31
CA LEU A 48 -0.75 11.97 1.99
C LEU A 48 0.19 11.08 1.18
N ASP A 49 -0.27 10.63 0.02
CA ASP A 49 0.56 9.92 -0.97
C ASP A 49 0.77 10.81 -2.20
N LEU A 50 1.97 11.38 -2.29
CA LEU A 50 2.33 12.36 -3.32
C LEU A 50 2.48 11.74 -4.72
N PHE A 51 2.73 10.43 -4.79
CA PHE A 51 2.99 9.71 -6.05
C PHE A 51 2.27 8.38 -6.07
N ALA A 52 0.97 8.41 -5.73
CA ALA A 52 0.20 7.22 -5.40
C ALA A 52 0.18 6.15 -6.49
N GLY A 53 0.32 6.52 -7.75
CA GLY A 53 0.32 5.56 -8.86
C GLY A 53 -0.95 4.70 -8.83
N THR A 54 -0.80 3.41 -8.56
CA THR A 54 -1.93 2.46 -8.41
C THR A 54 -2.71 2.59 -7.10
N GLY A 55 -2.27 3.41 -6.16
CA GLY A 55 -2.89 3.63 -4.85
C GLY A 55 -2.82 2.41 -3.92
N ALA A 56 -1.72 1.66 -3.97
CA ALA A 56 -1.67 0.27 -3.52
C ALA A 56 -0.59 -0.03 -2.49
#